data_AF-A0A9W5X7Y2-F1
#
_entry.id   AF-A0A9W5X7Y2-F1
#
_cell.length_a   1.000
_cell.length_b   1.000
_cell.length_c   1.000
_cell.angle_alpha   90.00
_cell.angle_beta   90.00
_cell.angle_gamma   90.00
#
_symmetry.space_group_name_H-M   'P 1'
#
loop_
_entity.id
_entity.type
_entity.pdbx_description
1 polymer ?
#
loop_
_entity_poly.entity_id
_entity_poly.type
_entity_poly.pdbx_seq_one_letter_code
_entity_poly.pdbx_strand_id
1 'polypeptide(L)'
;MQKLTFESSWEKALSVKDRNRIEQVFSETIIPKNTPAHFTLLWQALNYKKELLVTALVHNSSLQIFSFHHTGLKYIEYGKTVAEYSFTLPTLIIKPNTSMPWTFIFPTDGLYEGIKFTNGNLVIADSVI
;
A
#
# COMPACT_ATOMS: atom_id res chain seq x y z
N MET A 1 13.60 14.11 -7.20
CA MET A 1 12.72 13.38 -8.14
C MET A 1 12.36 12.05 -7.47
N GLN A 2 11.08 11.66 -7.49
CA GLN A 2 10.64 10.39 -6.92
C GLN A 2 11.13 9.21 -7.78
N LYS A 3 11.57 8.11 -7.17
CA LYS A 3 12.05 6.91 -7.88
C LYS A 3 11.17 5.70 -7.59
N LEU A 4 10.67 5.02 -8.62
CA LEU A 4 10.05 3.70 -8.47
C LEU A 4 11.12 2.64 -8.23
N THR A 5 10.91 1.81 -7.22
CA THR A 5 11.80 0.72 -6.80
C THR A 5 10.98 -0.52 -6.52
N PHE A 6 11.60 -1.68 -6.57
CA PHE A 6 10.96 -2.96 -6.32
C PHE A 6 11.81 -3.75 -5.34
N GLU A 7 11.16 -4.50 -4.46
CA GLU A 7 11.85 -5.51 -3.64
C GLU A 7 12.22 -6.72 -4.54
N SER A 8 13.25 -7.48 -4.15
CA SER A 8 13.81 -8.55 -4.98
C SER A 8 12.81 -9.65 -5.32
N SER A 9 11.85 -9.96 -4.45
CA SER A 9 10.78 -10.92 -4.75
C SER A 9 9.80 -10.37 -5.78
N TRP A 10 9.48 -9.07 -5.73
CA TRP A 10 8.65 -8.41 -6.74
C TRP A 10 9.30 -8.43 -8.12
N GLU A 11 10.59 -8.09 -8.20
CA GLU A 11 11.35 -8.14 -9.46
C GLU A 11 11.29 -9.50 -10.15
N LYS A 12 11.27 -10.59 -9.37
CA LYS A 12 11.23 -11.96 -9.89
C LYS A 12 9.82 -12.46 -10.21
N ALA A 13 8.81 -11.97 -9.49
CA ALA A 13 7.44 -12.48 -9.57
C ALA A 13 6.54 -11.69 -10.53
N LEU A 14 6.91 -10.46 -10.90
CA LEU A 14 6.07 -9.60 -11.73
C LEU A 14 6.02 -10.07 -13.19
N SER A 15 4.80 -10.22 -13.71
CA SER A 15 4.59 -10.29 -15.14
C SER A 15 4.90 -8.94 -15.81
N VAL A 16 5.20 -8.94 -17.11
CA VAL A 16 5.39 -7.70 -17.90
C VAL A 16 4.15 -6.80 -17.80
N LYS A 17 2.95 -7.40 -17.81
CA LYS A 17 1.69 -6.66 -17.70
C LYS A 17 1.57 -5.94 -16.36
N ASP A 18 1.90 -6.61 -15.26
CA ASP A 18 1.80 -6.02 -13.93
C ASP A 18 2.85 -4.93 -13.73
N ARG A 19 4.08 -5.15 -14.21
CA ARG A 19 5.12 -4.12 -14.22
C ARG A 19 4.67 -2.86 -14.97
N ASN A 20 4.14 -3.02 -16.19
CA ASN A 20 3.65 -1.88 -16.98
C ASN A 20 2.52 -1.13 -16.25
N ARG A 21 1.61 -1.85 -15.58
CA ARG A 21 0.54 -1.23 -14.78
C ARG A 21 1.11 -0.42 -13.62
N ILE A 22 2.09 -0.96 -12.90
CA ILE A 22 2.74 -0.28 -11.77
C ILE A 22 3.44 0.99 -12.25
N GLU A 23 4.20 0.90 -13.34
CA GLU A 23 4.92 2.03 -13.94
C GLU A 23 3.96 3.12 -14.42
N GLN A 24 2.86 2.74 -15.06
CA GLN A 24 1.80 3.67 -15.48
C GLN A 24 1.21 4.40 -14.26
N VAL A 25 0.74 3.66 -13.25
CA VAL A 25 0.14 4.26 -12.05
C VAL A 25 1.14 5.19 -11.36
N PHE A 26 2.41 4.77 -11.23
CA PHE A 26 3.46 5.61 -10.66
C PHE A 26 3.64 6.94 -11.44
N SER A 27 3.59 6.89 -12.78
CA SER A 27 3.75 8.08 -13.62
C SER A 27 2.56 9.06 -13.56
N GLU A 28 1.36 8.54 -13.33
CA GLU A 28 0.11 9.33 -13.24
C GLU A 28 -0.16 9.85 -11.82
N THR A 29 0.51 9.30 -10.81
CA THR A 29 0.26 9.64 -9.39
C THR A 29 0.88 10.99 -9.03
N ILE A 30 0.04 11.91 -8.52
CA ILE A 30 0.51 13.13 -7.85
C ILE A 30 0.83 12.79 -6.39
N ILE A 31 2.12 12.75 -6.06
CA ILE A 31 2.58 12.42 -4.72
C ILE A 31 2.72 13.71 -3.91
N PRO A 32 2.04 13.86 -2.76
CA PRO A 32 2.23 15.00 -1.86
C PRO A 32 3.70 15.15 -1.47
N LYS A 33 4.21 16.38 -1.38
CA LYS A 33 5.61 16.64 -1.01
C LYS A 33 5.82 16.45 0.48
N ASN A 34 7.00 15.95 0.85
CA ASN A 34 7.43 15.82 2.24
C ASN A 34 6.47 14.99 3.11
N THR A 35 5.89 13.94 2.53
CA THR A 35 4.95 13.05 3.23
C THR A 35 5.56 11.66 3.34
N PRO A 36 5.76 11.15 4.56
CA PRO A 36 6.05 9.74 4.73
C PRO A 36 4.79 8.92 4.42
N ALA A 37 4.96 7.82 3.70
CA ALA A 37 3.94 6.78 3.51
C ALA A 37 2.56 7.25 3.03
N HIS A 38 2.52 7.81 1.82
CA HIS A 38 1.29 7.95 1.04
C HIS A 38 1.06 6.69 0.20
N PHE A 39 -0.20 6.34 -0.10
CA PHE A 39 -0.54 5.10 -0.80
C PHE A 39 -1.37 5.35 -2.06
N THR A 40 -1.04 4.64 -3.14
CA THR A 40 -1.88 4.57 -4.34
C THR A 40 -2.25 3.12 -4.60
N LEU A 41 -3.54 2.81 -4.63
CA LEU A 41 -4.01 1.45 -4.83
C LEU A 41 -3.73 0.94 -6.24
N LEU A 42 -3.31 -0.33 -6.31
CA LEU A 42 -3.13 -1.07 -7.55
C LEU A 42 -4.24 -2.11 -7.72
N TRP A 43 -4.38 -3.03 -6.75
CA TRP A 43 -5.29 -4.17 -6.83
C TRP A 43 -5.80 -4.57 -5.45
N GLN A 44 -6.94 -5.26 -5.41
CA GLN A 44 -7.52 -5.85 -4.22
C GLN A 44 -8.09 -7.23 -4.53
N ALA A 45 -7.97 -8.15 -3.58
CA ALA A 45 -8.52 -9.50 -3.71
C ALA A 45 -8.78 -10.12 -2.33
N LEU A 46 -9.57 -11.20 -2.29
CA LEU A 46 -9.53 -12.15 -1.18
C LEU A 46 -8.71 -13.36 -1.59
N ASN A 47 -7.89 -13.88 -0.69
CA ASN A 47 -7.28 -15.20 -0.90
C ASN A 47 -8.21 -16.33 -0.44
N TYR A 48 -7.77 -17.58 -0.58
CA TYR A 48 -8.53 -18.76 -0.18
C TYR A 48 -8.83 -18.84 1.33
N LYS A 49 -8.09 -18.10 2.17
CA LYS A 49 -8.33 -17.96 3.61
C LYS A 49 -9.30 -16.83 3.95
N LYS A 50 -9.86 -16.15 2.95
CA LYS A 50 -10.69 -14.94 3.11
C LYS A 50 -9.94 -13.75 3.72
N GLU A 51 -8.61 -13.78 3.71
CA GLU A 51 -7.80 -12.61 4.06
C GLU A 51 -7.90 -11.60 2.92
N LEU A 52 -7.94 -10.32 3.26
CA LEU A 52 -7.99 -9.24 2.29
C LEU A 52 -6.57 -8.85 1.86
N LEU A 53 -6.29 -9.00 0.57
CA LEU A 53 -5.05 -8.58 -0.05
C LEU A 53 -5.27 -7.21 -0.67
N VAL A 54 -4.56 -6.19 -0.16
CA VAL A 54 -4.55 -4.83 -0.73
C VAL A 54 -3.16 -4.56 -1.27
N THR A 55 -3.02 -4.43 -2.58
CA THR A 55 -1.76 -4.05 -3.20
C THR A 55 -1.75 -2.56 -3.52
N ALA A 56 -0.71 -1.87 -3.08
CA ALA A 56 -0.54 -0.43 -3.29
C ALA A 56 0.91 -0.07 -3.61
N LEU A 57 1.10 1.05 -4.31
CA LEU A 57 2.36 1.78 -4.23
C LEU A 57 2.45 2.49 -2.89
N VAL A 58 3.52 2.21 -2.15
CA VAL A 58 3.91 2.94 -0.94
C VAL A 58 4.89 4.04 -1.34
N HIS A 59 4.48 5.28 -1.17
CA HIS A 59 5.24 6.47 -1.52
C HIS A 59 5.88 7.07 -0.28
N ASN A 60 7.18 7.28 -0.31
CA ASN A 60 7.89 8.13 0.64
C ASN A 60 8.50 9.30 -0.13
N SER A 61 7.89 10.48 -0.01
CA SER A 61 8.40 11.72 -0.61
C SER A 61 9.15 12.59 0.41
N SER A 62 9.40 12.05 1.61
CA SER A 62 10.21 12.69 2.64
C SER A 62 11.70 12.43 2.45
N LEU A 63 12.52 13.11 3.27
CA LEU A 63 13.96 12.92 3.32
C LEU A 63 14.40 11.80 4.30
N GLN A 64 13.46 11.19 5.01
CA GLN A 64 13.73 10.15 6.00
C GLN A 64 13.33 8.77 5.48
N ILE A 65 13.91 7.72 6.04
CA ILE A 65 13.46 6.35 5.80
C ILE A 65 12.09 6.15 6.46
N PHE A 66 11.17 5.49 5.79
CA PHE A 66 9.93 5.03 6.39
C PHE A 66 9.95 3.50 6.54
N SER A 67 9.57 3.01 7.71
CA SER A 67 9.51 1.60 8.06
C SER A 67 8.22 1.30 8.81
N PHE A 68 7.65 0.12 8.59
CA PHE A 68 6.44 -0.31 9.26
C PHE A 68 6.80 -1.02 10.57
N HIS A 69 6.62 -0.31 11.69
CA HIS A 69 6.80 -0.85 13.04
C HIS A 69 5.54 -0.54 13.86
N HIS A 70 4.71 -1.56 14.08
CA HIS A 70 3.39 -1.41 14.70
C HIS A 70 2.56 -0.28 14.05
N THR A 71 2.59 -0.22 12.71
CA THR A 71 1.93 0.82 11.93
C THR A 71 0.50 0.40 11.61
N GLY A 72 -0.48 1.08 12.20
CA GLY A 72 -1.88 0.88 11.90
C GLY A 72 -2.22 1.32 10.48
N LEU A 73 -2.84 0.44 9.69
CA LEU A 73 -3.40 0.77 8.38
C LEU A 73 -4.90 0.51 8.37
N LYS A 74 -5.64 1.37 7.67
CA LYS A 74 -7.06 1.23 7.38
C LYS A 74 -7.28 1.15 5.88
N TYR A 75 -8.03 0.15 5.45
CA TYR A 75 -8.60 0.10 4.11
C TYR A 75 -10.05 0.60 4.17
N ILE A 76 -10.34 1.62 3.36
CA ILE A 76 -11.58 2.39 3.39
C ILE A 76 -12.27 2.27 2.04
N GLU A 77 -13.56 1.96 2.03
CA GLU A 77 -14.42 1.98 0.84
C GLU A 77 -15.60 2.91 1.06
N TYR A 78 -15.89 3.80 0.10
CA TYR A 78 -16.96 4.81 0.22
C TYR A 78 -16.91 5.61 1.54
N GLY A 79 -15.71 5.91 2.03
CA GLY A 79 -15.50 6.64 3.30
C GLY A 79 -15.73 5.81 4.56
N LYS A 80 -15.98 4.51 4.47
CA LYS A 80 -16.11 3.59 5.61
C LYS A 80 -14.91 2.68 5.71
N THR A 81 -14.33 2.55 6.89
CA THR A 81 -13.30 1.53 7.16
C THR A 81 -13.92 0.14 6.98
N VAL A 82 -13.34 -0.66 6.07
CA VAL A 82 -13.75 -2.05 5.82
C VAL A 82 -12.67 -3.07 6.18
N ALA A 83 -11.44 -2.61 6.45
CA ALA A 83 -10.44 -3.38 7.18
C ALA A 83 -9.48 -2.48 7.97
N GLU A 84 -8.96 -2.98 9.08
CA GLU A 84 -7.98 -2.30 9.91
C GLU A 84 -7.02 -3.32 10.53
N TYR A 85 -5.71 -3.05 10.46
CA TYR A 85 -4.71 -3.92 11.05
C TYR A 85 -3.40 -3.17 11.33
N SER A 86 -2.67 -3.58 12.37
CA SER A 86 -1.36 -3.04 12.71
C SER A 86 -0.24 -3.90 12.13
N PHE A 87 0.52 -3.33 11.20
CA PHE A 87 1.58 -4.03 10.48
C PHE A 87 2.96 -3.77 11.09
N THR A 88 3.72 -4.85 11.27
CA THR A 88 5.17 -4.81 11.49
C THR A 88 5.83 -5.56 10.36
N LEU A 89 6.50 -4.83 9.46
CA LEU A 89 7.09 -5.36 8.22
C LEU A 89 8.59 -5.01 8.19
N PRO A 90 9.45 -5.74 8.91
CA PRO A 90 10.86 -5.40 9.04
C PRO A 90 11.63 -5.42 7.71
N THR A 91 11.12 -6.13 6.72
CA THR A 91 11.71 -6.21 5.37
C THR A 91 11.28 -5.06 4.45
N LEU A 92 10.19 -4.35 4.78
CA LEU A 92 9.68 -3.25 3.98
C LEU A 92 10.25 -1.91 4.46
N ILE A 93 11.34 -1.50 3.83
CA ILE A 93 12.03 -0.23 4.12
C ILE A 93 11.89 0.70 2.91
N ILE A 94 11.08 1.74 3.04
CA ILE A 94 10.84 2.72 1.97
C ILE A 94 11.85 3.85 2.11
N LYS A 95 12.84 3.88 1.21
CA LYS A 95 13.91 4.88 1.20
C LYS A 95 13.36 6.29 0.88
N PRO A 96 14.08 7.36 1.27
CA PRO A 96 13.73 8.73 0.89
C PRO A 96 13.49 8.87 -0.62
N ASN A 97 12.46 9.61 -1.00
CA ASN A 97 12.07 9.87 -2.39
C ASN A 97 11.88 8.60 -3.24
N THR A 98 11.36 7.52 -2.65
CA THR A 98 11.07 6.28 -3.38
C THR A 98 9.62 5.85 -3.26
N SER A 99 9.15 5.17 -4.30
CA SER A 99 7.88 4.46 -4.33
C SER A 99 8.15 2.98 -4.52
N MET A 100 7.42 2.11 -3.83
CA MET A 100 7.57 0.66 -3.92
C MET A 100 6.22 -0.04 -3.87
N PRO A 101 5.92 -1.01 -4.77
CA PRO A 101 4.71 -1.80 -4.65
C PRO A 101 4.80 -2.75 -3.46
N TRP A 102 3.69 -2.91 -2.76
CA TRP A 102 3.58 -3.86 -1.67
C TRP A 102 2.16 -4.39 -1.52
N THR A 103 2.02 -5.67 -1.17
CA THR A 103 0.74 -6.29 -0.83
C THR A 103 0.60 -6.40 0.68
N PHE A 104 -0.36 -5.70 1.23
CA PHE A 104 -0.78 -5.81 2.63
C PHE A 104 -1.83 -6.90 2.75
N ILE A 105 -1.59 -7.88 3.61
CA ILE A 105 -2.52 -8.97 3.88
C ILE A 105 -3.21 -8.67 5.20
N PHE A 106 -4.45 -8.21 5.12
CA PHE A 106 -5.30 -7.98 6.29
C PHE A 106 -5.91 -9.32 6.72
N PRO A 107 -5.62 -9.77 7.95
CA PRO A 107 -6.20 -10.99 8.49
C PRO A 107 -7.70 -10.84 8.75
N THR A 108 -8.42 -11.96 8.84
CA THR A 108 -9.90 -11.96 8.91
C THR A 108 -10.47 -11.29 10.16
N ASP A 109 -9.70 -11.26 11.26
CA ASP A 109 -10.05 -10.56 12.50
C ASP A 109 -10.00 -9.03 12.37
N GLY A 110 -9.25 -8.52 11.39
CA GLY A 110 -9.19 -7.09 11.04
C GLY A 110 -10.21 -6.64 9.99
N LEU A 111 -11.12 -7.52 9.53
CA LEU A 111 -12.09 -7.18 8.49
C LEU A 111 -13.45 -6.80 9.07
N TYR A 112 -14.08 -5.81 8.45
CA TYR A 112 -15.48 -5.46 8.69
C TYR A 112 -16.36 -6.02 7.56
N GLU A 113 -17.68 -6.05 7.77
CA GLU A 113 -18.62 -6.56 6.77
C GLU A 113 -18.72 -5.65 5.53
N GLY A 114 -18.99 -6.26 4.38
CA GLY A 114 -19.44 -5.54 3.18
C GLY A 114 -18.33 -4.97 2.29
N ILE A 115 -17.17 -5.64 2.19
CA ILE A 115 -16.12 -5.32 1.20
C ILE A 115 -16.69 -5.47 -0.23
N LYS A 116 -16.55 -4.41 -1.04
CA LYS A 116 -17.05 -4.30 -2.42
C LYS A 116 -15.96 -4.16 -3.47
N PHE A 117 -14.72 -3.87 -3.07
CA PHE A 117 -13.58 -3.62 -3.96
C PHE A 117 -13.77 -2.41 -4.87
N THR A 118 -14.52 -1.41 -4.42
CA THR A 118 -14.80 -0.19 -5.19
C THR A 118 -14.55 1.06 -4.36
N ASN A 119 -13.99 2.08 -5.01
CA ASN A 119 -13.62 3.37 -4.38
C ASN A 119 -12.78 3.19 -3.11
N GLY A 120 -11.87 2.22 -3.14
CA GLY A 120 -10.95 1.92 -2.04
C GLY A 120 -9.94 3.03 -1.81
N ASN A 121 -9.48 3.19 -0.58
CA ASN A 121 -8.27 3.92 -0.22
C ASN A 121 -7.56 3.22 0.94
N LEU A 122 -6.22 3.28 0.97
CA LEU A 122 -5.39 2.76 2.05
C LEU A 122 -4.74 3.94 2.77
N VAL A 123 -4.93 4.03 4.09
CA VAL A 123 -4.43 5.14 4.90
C VAL A 123 -3.77 4.65 6.19
N ILE A 124 -2.87 5.45 6.76
CA ILE A 124 -2.37 5.22 8.13
C ILE A 124 -3.48 5.57 9.12
N ALA A 125 -3.70 4.71 10.11
CA ALA A 125 -4.77 4.84 11.10
C ALA A 125 -4.61 6.09 11.99
N ASP A 126 -3.37 6.55 12.20
CA ASP A 126 -2.99 7.63 13.12
C ASP A 126 -2.61 8.96 12.43
N SER A 127 -3.02 9.15 11.16
CA SER A 127 -2.85 10.46 10.52
C SER A 127 -3.84 11.46 11.11
N VAL A 128 -3.50 12.03 12.27
CA VAL A 128 -4.06 13.30 12.73
C VAL A 128 -3.67 14.35 11.69
N ILE A 129 -4.67 14.89 10.99
CA ILE A 129 -4.54 16.05 10.11
C ILE A 129 -4.24 17.29 10.96
#